data_AF-A0A9X3WY33-F1
#
_entry.id   AF-A0A9X3WY33-F1
#
_cell.length_a   1.000
_cell.length_b   1.000
_cell.length_c   1.000
_cell.angle_alpha   90.00
_cell.angle_beta   90.00
_cell.angle_gamma   90.00
#
_symmetry.space_group_name_H-M   'P 1'
#
loop_
_entity.id
_entity.type
_entity.pdbx_description
1 polymer ?
#
loop_
_entity_poly.entity_id
_entity_poly.type
_entity_poly.pdbx_seq_one_letter_code
_entity_poly.pdbx_strand_id
1 'polypeptide(L)' 'MKKAQELWNQIPEWAREKLIHNVFCTSCSGVTTIIDYEIEMAGFREDIVLRGKCQKCGHEVARYIERD' A
#
# COMPACT_ATOMS: atom_id res chain seq x y z
N MET A 1 -9.52 -5.63 -11.14
CA MET A 1 -8.08 -5.53 -11.46
C MET A 1 -7.72 -4.15 -12.05
N LYS A 2 -8.11 -3.77 -13.28
CA LYS A 2 -7.66 -2.51 -13.93
C LYS A 2 -7.91 -1.22 -13.12
N LYS A 3 -9.10 -1.06 -12.52
CA LYS A 3 -9.47 0.17 -11.82
C LYS A 3 -8.54 0.53 -10.65
N ALA A 4 -8.16 -0.43 -9.80
CA ALA A 4 -7.31 -0.15 -8.64
C ALA A 4 -5.90 0.31 -9.05
N GLN A 5 -5.34 -0.30 -10.09
CA GLN A 5 -4.07 0.10 -10.69
C GLN A 5 -4.15 1.50 -11.32
N GLU A 6 -5.24 1.83 -12.00
CA GLU A 6 -5.48 3.17 -12.56
C GLU A 6 -5.53 4.23 -11.46
N LEU A 7 -6.24 3.96 -10.36
CA LEU A 7 -6.32 4.86 -9.21
C LEU A 7 -4.96 5.05 -8.53
N TRP A 8 -4.19 3.97 -8.38
CA TRP A 8 -2.82 4.04 -7.89
C TRP A 8 -1.94 4.93 -8.79
N ASN A 9 -2.04 4.76 -10.11
CA ASN A 9 -1.23 5.52 -11.07
C ASN A 9 -1.60 7.02 -11.13
N GLN A 10 -2.76 7.42 -10.64
CA GLN A 10 -3.14 8.84 -10.50
C GLN A 10 -2.43 9.52 -9.33
N ILE A 11 -1.91 8.76 -8.36
CA ILE A 11 -1.14 9.30 -7.25
C ILE A 11 0.25 9.71 -7.76
N PRO A 12 0.71 10.95 -7.51
CA PRO A 12 2.04 11.39 -7.91
C PRO A 12 3.13 10.42 -7.41
N GLU A 13 4.16 10.20 -8.23
CA GLU A 13 5.24 9.25 -7.93
C GLU A 13 5.89 9.48 -6.56
N TRP A 14 6.22 10.73 -6.22
CA TRP A 14 6.77 11.08 -4.91
C TRP A 14 5.85 10.69 -3.74
N ALA A 15 4.53 10.72 -3.95
CA ALA A 15 3.56 10.33 -2.92
C ALA A 15 3.43 8.81 -2.86
N ARG A 16 3.45 8.12 -4.01
CA ARG A 16 3.52 6.65 -4.07
C ARG A 16 4.74 6.11 -3.34
N GLU A 17 5.92 6.70 -3.55
CA GLU A 17 7.15 6.34 -2.83
C GLU A 17 6.98 6.49 -1.32
N LYS A 18 6.44 7.62 -0.85
CA LYS A 18 6.16 7.82 0.59
C LYS A 18 5.20 6.78 1.15
N LEU A 19 4.17 6.40 0.40
CA LEU A 19 3.21 5.38 0.81
C LEU A 19 3.85 3.99 0.86
N ILE A 20 4.69 3.65 -0.11
CA ILE A 20 5.43 2.38 -0.16
C ILE A 20 6.42 2.27 1.02
N HIS A 21 7.13 3.34 1.36
CA HIS A 21 8.14 3.34 2.43
C HIS A 21 7.59 3.54 3.85
N ASN A 22 6.28 3.79 3.98
CA ASN A 22 5.65 4.08 5.28
C ASN A 22 4.49 3.12 5.56
N VAL A 23 4.83 1.85 5.80
CA VAL A 23 3.87 0.81 6.18
C VAL A 23 4.23 0.27 7.55
N PHE A 24 3.24 0.14 8.44
CA PHE A 24 3.47 -0.44 9.76
C PHE A 24 3.49 -1.97 9.67
N CYS A 25 4.57 -2.57 10.18
CA CYS A 25 4.68 -4.02 10.34
C CYS A 25 4.47 -4.38 11.81
N THR A 26 3.41 -5.14 12.09
CA THR A 26 3.10 -5.66 13.42
C THR A 26 4.20 -6.59 13.95
N SER A 27 4.75 -7.44 13.09
CA SER A 27 5.84 -8.36 13.45
C SER A 27 7.14 -7.63 13.85
N CYS A 28 7.51 -6.56 13.14
CA CYS A 28 8.67 -5.74 13.52
C CYS A 28 8.36 -4.67 14.57
N SER A 29 7.08 -4.45 14.89
CA SER A 29 6.61 -3.33 15.71
C SER A 29 7.14 -1.96 15.24
N GLY A 30 7.15 -1.74 13.91
CA GLY A 30 7.72 -0.52 13.34
C GLY A 30 7.46 -0.32 11.85
N VAL A 31 7.95 0.80 11.33
CA VAL A 31 7.79 1.18 9.92
C VAL A 31 8.69 0.32 9.02
N THR A 32 8.16 -0.05 7.86
CA THR A 32 8.86 -0.78 6.79
C THR A 32 8.47 -0.23 5.42
N THR A 33 9.29 -0.58 4.43
CA THR A 33 8.89 -0.62 3.03
C THR A 33 8.02 -1.85 2.79
N ILE A 34 6.90 -1.68 2.07
CA ILE A 34 6.12 -2.79 1.52
C ILE A 34 6.72 -3.22 0.18
N ILE A 35 6.90 -4.53 0.00
CA ILE A 35 7.39 -5.17 -1.22
C ILE A 35 6.39 -6.23 -1.70
N ASP A 36 6.53 -6.68 -2.94
CA ASP A 36 5.71 -7.75 -3.55
C ASP A 36 4.21 -7.52 -3.33
N TYR A 37 3.75 -6.29 -3.56
CA TYR A 37 2.39 -5.89 -3.23
C TYR A 37 1.43 -5.93 -4.42
N GLU A 38 0.20 -6.30 -4.12
CA GLU A 38 -0.96 -6.18 -4.99
C GLU A 38 -1.78 -4.95 -4.60
N ILE A 39 -2.51 -4.39 -5.58
CA ILE A 39 -3.38 -3.23 -5.38
C ILE A 39 -4.82 -3.68 -5.54
N GLU A 40 -5.60 -3.56 -4.48
CA GLU A 40 -7.00 -3.96 -4.44
C GLU A 40 -7.89 -2.74 -4.20
N MET A 41 -9.13 -2.78 -4.72
CA MET A 41 -10.16 -1.83 -4.31
C MET A 41 -10.49 -2.05 -2.84
N ALA A 42 -10.71 -0.97 -2.09
CA ALA A 42 -11.06 -1.04 -0.69
C ALA A 42 -12.26 -0.15 -0.36
N GLY A 43 -12.95 -0.44 0.75
CA GLY A 43 -13.94 0.43 1.35
C GLY A 43 -15.12 0.84 0.45
N PHE A 44 -15.59 2.07 0.68
CA PHE A 44 -16.59 2.77 -0.14
C PHE A 44 -15.86 3.84 -0.98
N ARG A 45 -16.28 4.08 -2.24
CA ARG A 45 -15.64 4.98 -3.22
C ARG A 45 -14.42 4.39 -3.97
N GLU A 46 -13.45 5.23 -4.31
CA GLU A 46 -12.24 4.94 -5.09
C GLU A 46 -11.02 4.72 -4.19
N ASP A 47 -11.24 4.24 -2.97
CA ASP A 47 -10.19 3.85 -2.05
C ASP A 47 -9.49 2.57 -2.54
N ILE A 48 -8.21 2.44 -2.19
CA ILE A 48 -7.41 1.27 -2.52
C ILE A 48 -6.60 0.80 -1.31
N VAL A 49 -6.25 -0.48 -1.31
CA VAL A 49 -5.32 -1.06 -0.34
C VAL A 49 -4.17 -1.73 -1.07
N LEU A 50 -2.95 -1.44 -0.61
CA LEU A 50 -1.76 -2.21 -0.99
C LEU A 50 -1.62 -3.39 -0.03
N ARG A 51 -1.53 -4.61 -0.52
CA ARG A 51 -1.26 -5.82 0.28
C ARG A 51 0.02 -6.47 -0.18
N GLY A 52 0.98 -6.66 0.71
CA GLY A 52 2.29 -7.16 0.36
C GLY A 52 3.05 -7.64 1.57
N LYS A 53 4.38 -7.63 1.48
CA LYS A 53 5.28 -8.15 2.52
C LYS A 53 6.17 -7.05 3.09
N CYS A 54 6.52 -7.19 4.36
CA CYS A 54 7.51 -6.38 5.04
C CYS A 54 8.89 -6.68 4.47
N GLN A 55 9.60 -5.68 3.95
CA GLN A 55 10.97 -5.84 3.44
C GLN A 55 11.93 -6.42 4.49
N LYS A 56 11.70 -6.17 5.78
CA LYS A 56 12.61 -6.58 6.86
C LYS A 56 12.44 -8.05 7.29
N CYS A 57 11.21 -8.53 7.36
CA CYS A 57 10.91 -9.85 7.94
C CYS A 57 10.01 -10.75 7.10
N GLY A 58 9.54 -10.28 5.94
CA GLY A 58 8.63 -11.04 5.07
C GLY A 58 7.21 -11.20 5.61
N HIS A 59 6.88 -10.63 6.79
CA HIS A 59 5.52 -10.68 7.33
C HIS A 59 4.53 -9.90 6.47
N GLU A 60 3.27 -10.31 6.47
CA GLU A 60 2.22 -9.61 5.73
C GLU A 60 1.97 -8.22 6.28
N VAL A 61 1.86 -7.25 5.37
CA VAL A 61 1.57 -5.86 5.70
C VAL A 61 0.60 -5.28 4.67
N ALA A 62 -0.11 -4.23 5.07
CA ALA A 62 -1.01 -3.52 4.20
C ALA A 62 -0.96 -2.01 4.41
N ARG A 63 -1.22 -1.27 3.34
CA ARG A 63 -1.37 0.20 3.38
C ARG A 63 -2.73 0.57 2.78
N TYR A 64 -3.64 1.05 3.62
CA TYR A 64 -4.90 1.63 3.16
C TYR A 64 -4.69 3.07 2.67
N ILE A 65 -5.35 3.43 1.58
CA ILE A 65 -5.27 4.76 0.95
C ILE A 65 -6.69 5.24 0.69
N GLU A 66 -7.14 6.20 1.50
CA GLU A 66 -8.39 6.94 1.32
C GLU A 66 -8.26 7.95 0.17
N ARG A 67 -9.30 8.10 -0.64
CA ARG A 67 -9.41 9.13 -1.67
C ARG A 67 -10.65 10.00 -1.43
N ASP A 68 -10.43 11.30 -1.29
CA ASP A 68 -11.48 12.31 -1.13
C ASP A 68 -12.27 12.57 -2.43
#